data_AF-A0A9X8YN11-F1
#
_entry.id   AF-A0A9X8YN11-F1
#
_cell.length_a   1.000
_cell.length_b   1.000
_cell.length_c   1.000
_cell.angle_alpha   90.00
_cell.angle_beta   90.00
_cell.angle_gamma   90.00
#
_symmetry.space_group_name_H-M   'P 1'
#
loop_
_entity.id
_entity.type
_entity.pdbx_description
1 polymer ?
#
loop_
_entity_poly.entity_id
_entity_poly.type
_entity_poly.pdbx_seq_one_letter_code
_entity_poly.pdbx_strand_id
1 'polypeptide(L)'
;KDLEQSINMTKAEAKAAFNNDMVYMEKYLENPRHIEIQVLADGQGNAIYLAERDCSMQRRHQKVVEEAPAPGITSEMRRYIGERCSKACVEIGYRGAGTFEFLYENGEFYFIEMNTRIQVEH
;
A
#
# COMPACT_ATOMS: atom_id res chain seq x y z
N LYS A 1 23.19 -18.66 -5.61
CA LYS A 1 22.92 -19.19 -6.96
C LYS A 1 21.43 -19.03 -7.29
N ASP A 2 20.55 -19.43 -6.38
CA ASP A 2 19.10 -19.30 -6.59
C ASP A 2 18.62 -17.85 -6.66
N LEU A 3 19.13 -16.95 -5.80
CA LEU A 3 18.73 -15.52 -5.84
C LEU A 3 19.06 -14.83 -7.17
N GLU A 4 20.27 -15.05 -7.70
CA GLU A 4 20.70 -14.44 -8.97
C GLU A 4 19.87 -14.95 -10.14
N GLN A 5 19.52 -16.25 -10.13
CA GLN A 5 18.60 -16.83 -11.11
C GLN A 5 17.20 -16.23 -11.00
N SER A 6 16.65 -16.11 -9.78
CA SER A 6 15.34 -15.49 -9.55
C SER A 6 15.32 -14.03 -10.02
N ILE A 7 16.34 -13.24 -9.71
CA ILE A 7 16.45 -11.84 -10.16
C ILE A 7 16.43 -11.77 -11.69
N ASN A 8 17.24 -12.59 -12.37
CA ASN A 8 17.31 -12.57 -13.83
C ASN A 8 15.98 -13.00 -14.47
N MET A 9 15.30 -13.98 -13.87
CA MET A 9 13.97 -14.41 -14.29
C MET A 9 12.94 -13.29 -14.13
N THR A 10 12.86 -12.66 -12.96
CA THR A 10 11.93 -11.55 -12.69
C THR A 10 12.19 -10.34 -13.60
N LYS A 11 13.46 -10.01 -13.89
CA LYS A 11 13.81 -8.96 -14.86
C LYS A 11 13.27 -9.25 -16.25
N ALA A 12 13.39 -10.50 -16.71
CA ALA A 12 12.90 -10.91 -18.02
C ALA A 12 11.36 -10.81 -18.11
N GLU A 13 10.65 -11.24 -17.06
CA GLU A 13 9.20 -11.11 -16.96
C GLU A 13 8.74 -9.64 -16.91
N ALA A 14 9.40 -8.81 -16.09
CA ALA A 14 9.09 -7.39 -15.99
C ALA A 14 9.28 -6.67 -17.33
N LYS A 15 10.35 -6.99 -18.07
CA LYS A 15 10.58 -6.46 -19.42
C LYS A 15 9.49 -6.89 -20.40
N ALA A 16 9.07 -8.15 -20.35
CA ALA A 16 8.06 -8.68 -21.24
C ALA A 16 6.66 -8.08 -20.97
N ALA A 17 6.30 -7.89 -19.69
CA ALA A 17 4.97 -7.43 -19.28
C ALA A 17 4.83 -5.90 -19.24
N PHE A 18 5.89 -5.19 -18.83
CA PHE A 18 5.85 -3.74 -18.54
C PHE A 18 6.85 -2.91 -19.34
N ASN A 19 7.66 -3.54 -20.21
CA ASN A 19 8.74 -2.89 -20.97
C ASN A 19 9.76 -2.15 -20.07
N ASN A 20 9.94 -2.62 -18.83
CA ASN A 20 10.89 -2.11 -17.85
C ASN A 20 11.44 -3.28 -17.03
N ASP A 21 12.77 -3.46 -17.01
CA ASP A 21 13.46 -4.54 -16.28
C ASP A 21 14.04 -4.10 -14.93
N MET A 22 13.68 -2.90 -14.46
CA MET A 22 14.09 -2.44 -13.15
C MET A 22 13.44 -3.28 -12.06
N VAL A 23 14.26 -3.79 -11.15
CA VAL A 23 13.84 -4.53 -9.97
C VAL A 23 14.55 -3.95 -8.75
N TYR A 24 13.86 -3.98 -7.62
CA TYR A 24 14.41 -3.61 -6.33
C TYR A 24 14.11 -4.72 -5.32
N MET A 25 14.77 -4.68 -4.16
CA MET A 25 14.58 -5.68 -3.10
C MET A 25 14.08 -5.00 -1.84
N GLU A 26 13.14 -5.63 -1.18
CA GLU A 26 12.60 -5.20 0.11
C GLU A 26 12.80 -6.29 1.15
N LYS A 27 12.67 -5.91 2.42
CA LYS A 27 12.63 -6.87 3.52
C LYS A 27 11.36 -7.72 3.39
N TYR A 28 11.52 -9.03 3.42
CA TYR A 28 10.40 -9.96 3.51
C TYR A 28 9.84 -9.99 4.92
N LEU A 29 8.52 -9.87 5.05
CA LEU A 29 7.77 -10.06 6.31
C LEU A 29 7.07 -11.42 6.25
N GLU A 30 7.07 -12.16 7.36
CA GLU A 30 6.63 -13.56 7.36
C GLU A 30 5.10 -13.70 7.33
N ASN A 31 4.40 -12.92 8.16
CA ASN A 31 2.95 -12.97 8.29
C ASN A 31 2.33 -11.57 8.30
N PRO A 32 2.61 -10.72 7.29
CA PRO A 32 2.08 -9.37 7.27
C PRO A 32 0.58 -9.36 6.96
N ARG A 33 -0.12 -8.40 7.57
CA ARG A 33 -1.43 -7.97 7.11
C ARG A 33 -1.27 -6.92 6.02
N HIS A 34 -2.14 -6.93 5.01
CA HIS A 34 -2.20 -5.88 4.00
C HIS A 34 -3.21 -4.83 4.47
N ILE A 35 -2.71 -3.70 4.97
CA ILE A 35 -3.53 -2.60 5.47
C ILE A 35 -3.37 -1.40 4.56
N GLU A 36 -4.46 -0.80 4.14
CA GLU A 36 -4.43 0.31 3.21
C GLU A 36 -5.24 1.51 3.71
N ILE A 37 -4.75 2.72 3.47
CA ILE A 37 -5.32 3.98 3.97
C ILE A 37 -5.89 4.78 2.82
N GLN A 38 -7.21 5.00 2.84
CA GLN A 38 -7.88 5.85 1.86
C GLN A 38 -7.59 7.32 2.15
N VAL A 39 -7.21 8.08 1.12
CA VAL A 39 -7.02 9.53 1.20
C VAL A 39 -7.84 10.27 0.14
N LEU A 40 -8.22 11.50 0.47
CA LEU A 40 -8.77 12.49 -0.46
C LEU A 40 -8.01 13.80 -0.28
N ALA A 41 -7.51 14.38 -1.37
CA ALA A 41 -6.81 15.66 -1.36
C ALA A 41 -7.33 16.61 -2.44
N ASP A 42 -7.37 17.91 -2.14
CA ASP A 42 -7.90 18.92 -3.06
C ASP A 42 -6.83 19.57 -3.96
N GLY A 43 -5.55 19.37 -3.66
CA GLY A 43 -4.42 20.03 -4.32
C GLY A 43 -4.26 21.51 -3.95
N GLN A 44 -4.99 22.00 -2.93
CA GLN A 44 -4.99 23.38 -2.43
C GLN A 44 -4.50 23.46 -0.97
N GLY A 45 -3.82 22.41 -0.50
CA GLY A 45 -3.26 22.32 0.85
C GLY A 45 -4.14 21.56 1.84
N ASN A 46 -5.26 20.96 1.41
CA ASN A 46 -6.09 20.13 2.28
C ASN A 46 -6.06 18.67 1.84
N ALA A 47 -5.92 17.79 2.81
CA ALA A 47 -6.08 16.36 2.62
C ALA A 47 -6.71 15.72 3.86
N ILE A 48 -7.56 14.72 3.65
CA ILE A 48 -8.15 13.89 4.71
C ILE A 48 -7.84 12.43 4.45
N TYR A 49 -7.91 11.62 5.50
CA TYR A 49 -7.92 10.17 5.40
C TYR A 49 -9.30 9.63 5.80
N LEU A 50 -9.72 8.54 5.18
CA LEU A 50 -11.01 7.88 5.41
C LEU A 50 -10.81 6.49 6.01
N ALA A 51 -10.09 6.46 7.14
CA ALA A 51 -9.68 5.24 7.84
C ALA A 51 -8.89 4.26 6.94
N GLU A 52 -8.77 3.03 7.40
CA GLU A 52 -8.07 1.93 6.77
C GLU A 52 -9.00 0.79 6.37
N ARG A 53 -8.53 -0.03 5.42
CA ARG A 53 -9.11 -1.32 5.06
C ARG A 53 -8.10 -2.44 5.29
N ASP A 54 -8.57 -3.60 5.70
CA ASP A 54 -7.79 -4.84 5.71
C ASP A 54 -8.08 -5.64 4.44
N CYS A 55 -7.05 -5.85 3.64
CA CYS A 55 -7.08 -6.61 2.38
C CYS A 55 -6.18 -7.84 2.45
N SER A 56 -5.93 -8.37 3.64
CA SER A 56 -5.01 -9.50 3.88
C SER A 56 -5.53 -10.82 3.31
N MET A 57 -6.84 -10.95 3.12
CA MET A 57 -7.42 -12.16 2.55
C MET A 57 -7.21 -12.17 1.04
N GLN A 58 -6.10 -12.79 0.63
CA GLN A 58 -5.65 -12.83 -0.76
C GLN A 58 -5.50 -14.25 -1.27
N ARG A 59 -5.75 -14.45 -2.57
CA ARG A 59 -5.44 -15.69 -3.28
C ARG A 59 -4.50 -15.36 -4.44
N ARG A 60 -3.28 -15.91 -4.42
CA ARG A 60 -2.26 -15.64 -5.45
C ARG A 60 -2.00 -14.14 -5.66
N HIS A 61 -1.83 -13.40 -4.56
CA HIS A 61 -1.58 -11.95 -4.54
C HIS A 61 -2.73 -11.08 -5.11
N GLN A 62 -3.94 -11.62 -5.18
CA GLN A 62 -5.14 -10.86 -5.52
C GLN A 62 -6.04 -10.77 -4.29
N LYS A 63 -6.54 -9.57 -3.99
CA LYS A 63 -7.51 -9.32 -2.92
C LYS A 63 -8.82 -10.07 -3.21
N VAL A 64 -9.36 -10.74 -2.19
CA VAL A 64 -10.57 -11.59 -2.29
C VAL A 64 -11.67 -11.08 -1.37
N VAL A 65 -11.30 -10.67 -0.16
CA VAL A 65 -12.20 -10.06 0.81
C VAL A 65 -11.48 -8.87 1.44
N GLU A 66 -12.19 -7.76 1.49
CA GLU A 66 -11.75 -6.51 2.09
C GLU A 66 -12.73 -6.10 3.19
N GLU A 67 -12.21 -5.66 4.33
CA GLU A 67 -13.03 -5.22 5.46
C GLU A 67 -12.60 -3.85 5.99
N ALA A 68 -13.58 -3.05 6.41
CA ALA A 68 -13.38 -1.68 6.90
C ALA A 68 -14.24 -1.42 8.15
N PRO A 69 -13.68 -0.86 9.24
CA PRO A 69 -12.25 -0.68 9.49
C PRO A 69 -11.52 -2.01 9.75
N ALA A 70 -10.19 -2.02 9.68
CA ALA A 70 -9.39 -3.21 9.91
C ALA A 70 -9.46 -3.69 11.37
N PRO A 71 -9.81 -4.97 11.62
CA PRO A 71 -9.86 -5.51 12.99
C PRO A 71 -8.53 -5.38 13.73
N GLY A 72 -8.56 -5.01 15.00
CA GLY A 72 -7.35 -4.89 15.82
C GLY A 72 -6.46 -3.67 15.52
N ILE A 73 -6.79 -2.85 14.52
CA ILE A 73 -6.17 -1.52 14.36
C ILE A 73 -6.90 -0.54 15.29
N THR A 74 -6.19 -0.09 16.33
CA THR A 74 -6.76 0.82 17.33
C THR A 74 -6.99 2.21 16.73
N SER A 75 -7.87 3.00 17.34
CA SER A 75 -8.11 4.39 16.93
C SER A 75 -6.85 5.26 17.00
N GLU A 76 -5.92 4.96 17.91
CA GLU A 76 -4.64 5.65 18.00
C GLU A 76 -3.73 5.34 16.82
N MET A 77 -3.61 4.06 16.45
CA MET A 77 -2.81 3.61 15.31
C MET A 77 -3.38 4.15 13.99
N ARG A 78 -4.71 4.07 13.82
CA ARG A 78 -5.43 4.63 12.68
C ARG A 78 -5.19 6.12 12.52
N ARG A 79 -5.26 6.89 13.62
CA ARG A 79 -4.96 8.33 13.59
C ARG A 79 -3.50 8.57 13.23
N TYR A 80 -2.56 7.85 13.85
CA TYR A 80 -1.13 7.99 13.60
C TYR A 80 -0.80 7.79 12.11
N ILE A 81 -1.23 6.68 11.51
CA ILE A 81 -0.93 6.39 10.11
C ILE A 81 -1.75 7.24 9.13
N GLY A 82 -3.03 7.51 9.46
CA GLY A 82 -3.92 8.33 8.65
C GLY A 82 -3.45 9.77 8.51
N GLU A 83 -3.04 10.41 9.61
CA GLU A 83 -2.50 11.77 9.58
C GLU A 83 -1.19 11.84 8.78
N ARG A 84 -0.35 10.80 8.85
CA ARG A 84 0.89 10.72 8.04
C ARG A 84 0.57 10.65 6.55
N CYS A 85 -0.42 9.84 6.14
CA CYS A 85 -0.84 9.74 4.74
C CYS A 85 -1.45 11.04 4.21
N SER A 86 -2.30 11.70 4.99
CA SER A 86 -2.86 13.02 4.64
C SER A 86 -1.75 14.09 4.52
N LYS A 87 -0.82 14.16 5.48
CA LYS A 87 0.33 15.10 5.41
C LYS A 87 1.19 14.84 4.18
N ALA A 88 1.48 13.57 3.86
CA ALA A 88 2.22 13.21 2.66
C ALA A 88 1.51 13.69 1.38
N CYS A 89 0.17 13.59 1.30
CA CYS A 89 -0.60 14.13 0.18
C CYS A 89 -0.40 15.64 0.02
N VAL A 90 -0.39 16.40 1.12
CA VAL A 90 -0.16 17.85 1.08
C VAL A 90 1.27 18.16 0.62
N GLU A 91 2.27 17.45 1.15
CA GLU A 91 3.69 17.66 0.81
C GLU A 91 4.00 17.39 -0.66
N ILE A 92 3.39 16.36 -1.26
CA ILE A 92 3.60 16.01 -2.67
C ILE A 92 2.64 16.74 -3.62
N GLY A 93 1.74 17.59 -3.11
CA GLY A 93 0.73 18.28 -3.92
C GLY A 93 -0.28 17.34 -4.57
N TYR A 94 -0.62 16.23 -3.92
CA TYR A 94 -1.57 15.25 -4.44
C TYR A 94 -2.98 15.85 -4.57
N ARG A 95 -3.72 15.41 -5.60
CA ARG A 95 -5.10 15.83 -5.85
C ARG A 95 -5.94 14.64 -6.32
N GLY A 96 -7.12 14.50 -5.72
CA GLY A 96 -8.07 13.43 -6.01
C GLY A 96 -8.09 12.35 -4.92
N ALA A 97 -8.61 11.18 -5.28
CA ALA A 97 -8.62 10.00 -4.43
C ALA A 97 -7.38 9.15 -4.66
N GLY A 98 -6.83 8.59 -3.58
CA GLY A 98 -5.73 7.64 -3.65
C GLY A 98 -5.70 6.76 -2.42
N THR A 99 -4.88 5.73 -2.47
CA THR A 99 -4.72 4.79 -1.36
C THR A 99 -3.24 4.52 -1.12
N PHE A 100 -2.80 4.67 0.12
CA PHE A 100 -1.48 4.22 0.55
C PHE A 100 -1.60 2.78 1.05
N GLU A 101 -0.85 1.85 0.46
CA GLU A 101 -0.83 0.46 0.87
C GLU A 101 0.38 0.18 1.78
N PHE A 102 0.13 -0.59 2.84
CA PHE A 102 1.13 -0.97 3.84
C PHE A 102 1.07 -2.46 4.11
N LEU A 103 2.23 -3.03 4.40
CA LEU A 103 2.32 -4.26 5.18
C LEU A 103 2.34 -3.91 6.67
N TYR A 104 1.55 -4.60 7.48
CA TYR A 104 1.45 -4.41 8.92
C TYR A 104 1.84 -5.69 9.67
N GLU A 105 2.87 -5.60 10.50
CA GLU A 105 3.36 -6.73 11.31
C GLU A 105 3.95 -6.22 12.62
N ASN A 106 3.66 -6.90 13.74
CA ASN A 106 4.20 -6.59 15.07
C ASN A 106 3.99 -5.13 15.54
N GLY A 107 2.87 -4.50 15.15
CA GLY A 107 2.54 -3.13 15.55
C GLY A 107 3.07 -2.04 14.61
N GLU A 108 3.82 -2.42 13.57
CA GLU A 108 4.50 -1.49 12.67
C GLU A 108 3.90 -1.50 11.26
N PHE A 109 3.84 -0.32 10.64
CA PHE A 109 3.39 -0.14 9.26
C PHE A 109 4.60 0.07 8.33
N TYR A 110 4.67 -0.71 7.26
CA TYR A 110 5.70 -0.65 6.23
C TYR A 110 5.06 -0.28 4.90
N PHE A 111 5.33 0.92 4.40
CA PHE A 111 4.80 1.39 3.12
C PHE A 111 5.32 0.51 1.97
N ILE A 112 4.43 0.15 1.04
CA ILE A 112 4.80 -0.61 -0.17
C ILE A 112 4.47 0.15 -1.45
N GLU A 113 3.29 0.75 -1.55
CA GLU A 113 2.89 1.48 -2.74
C GLU A 113 1.79 2.50 -2.47
N MET A 114 1.56 3.37 -3.45
CA MET A 114 0.41 4.25 -3.49
C MET A 114 -0.34 4.04 -4.79
N ASN A 115 -1.60 3.65 -4.69
CA ASN A 115 -2.52 3.63 -5.82
C ASN A 115 -3.09 5.04 -6.03
N THR A 116 -2.62 5.74 -7.06
CA THR A 116 -3.01 7.13 -7.38
C THR A 116 -4.33 7.23 -8.16
N ARG A 117 -5.30 6.42 -7.75
CA ARG A 117 -6.61 6.25 -8.38
C ARG A 117 -7.60 5.71 -7.35
N ILE A 118 -8.88 5.66 -7.72
CA ILE A 118 -9.88 4.90 -6.97
C ILE A 118 -9.59 3.40 -7.06
N GLN A 119 -9.95 2.67 -6.00
CA GLN A 119 -9.86 1.21 -5.90
C GLN A 119 -11.26 0.57 -5.98
N VAL A 120 -11.29 -0.75 -6.17
CA VAL A 120 -12.56 -1.50 -6.30
C VAL A 120 -13.33 -1.47 -4.97
N GLU A 121 -12.58 -1.58 -3.88
CA GLU A 121 -12.95 -1.63 -2.47
C GLU A 121 -13.11 -0.25 -1.80
N HIS A 122 -13.38 0.80 -2.59
CA HIS A 122 -13.45 2.20 -2.09
C HIS A 122 -14.50 2.45 -1.00
#